data_AF-A0A917CC34-F1
#
_entry.id   AF-A0A917CC34-F1
#
_cell.length_a   1.000
_cell.length_b   1.000
_cell.length_c   1.000
_cell.angle_alpha   90.00
_cell.angle_beta   90.00
_cell.angle_gamma   90.00
#
_symmetry.space_group_name_H-M   'P 1'
#
loop_
_entity.id
_entity.type
_entity.pdbx_description
1 polymer ?
#
loop_
_entity_poly.entity_id
_entity_poly.type
_entity_poly.pdbx_seq_one_letter_code
_entity_poly.pdbx_strand_id
1 'polypeptide(L)'
;MSVVVMDSDDLEHLLDKVVSRAIEAYAVQVPISLPLVLNRAQFMELLDISPPKFTELMKRPDFPVNREFGNPRIPTGLLLRWIEKHTDWVEENTGEGFKARRKHATG
;
A
#
# COMPACT_ATOMS: atom_id res chain seq x y z
N MET A 1 -7.61 -7.56 47.79
CA MET A 1 -7.86 -6.93 46.49
C MET A 1 -7.04 -5.65 46.47
N SER A 2 -6.02 -5.55 45.63
CA SER A 2 -5.21 -4.32 45.53
C SER A 2 -5.87 -3.40 44.52
N VAL A 3 -6.24 -2.19 44.96
CA VAL A 3 -6.75 -1.14 44.08
C VAL A 3 -5.58 -0.22 43.76
N VAL A 4 -5.20 -0.15 42.49
CA VAL A 4 -4.20 0.80 42.02
C VAL A 4 -4.95 2.08 41.66
N VAL A 5 -4.68 3.16 42.38
CA VAL A 5 -5.18 4.49 42.07
C VAL A 5 -4.15 5.16 41.17
N MET A 6 -4.56 5.49 39.95
CA MET A 6 -3.74 6.17 38.95
C MET A 6 -4.35 7.55 38.72
N ASP A 7 -3.51 8.57 38.56
CA ASP A 7 -4.00 9.88 38.15
C ASP A 7 -4.34 9.88 36.65
N SER A 8 -5.15 10.85 36.20
CA SER A 8 -5.53 10.97 34.79
C SER A 8 -4.31 11.14 33.88
N ASP A 9 -3.32 11.91 34.33
CA ASP A 9 -2.09 12.17 33.60
C ASP A 9 -1.24 10.89 33.43
N ASP A 10 -1.22 10.03 34.45
CA ASP A 10 -0.52 8.74 34.40
C ASP A 10 -1.18 7.79 33.38
N LEU A 11 -2.52 7.83 33.29
CA LEU A 11 -3.26 7.04 32.31
C LEU A 11 -3.01 7.53 30.88
N GLU A 12 -3.01 8.84 30.65
CA GLU A 12 -2.71 9.42 29.33
C GLU A 12 -1.30 9.06 28.86
N HIS A 13 -0.31 9.17 29.73
CA HIS A 13 1.06 8.76 29.42
C HIS A 13 1.19 7.26 29.10
N LEU A 14 0.41 6.41 29.77
CA LEU A 14 0.40 4.97 29.50
C LEU A 14 -0.25 4.68 28.13
N LEU A 15 -1.36 5.35 27.82
CA LEU A 15 -2.04 5.24 26.53
C LEU A 15 -1.13 5.69 25.38
N ASP A 16 -0.50 6.87 25.50
CA ASP A 16 0.43 7.38 24.49
C ASP A 16 1.59 6.43 24.25
N LYS A 17 2.13 5.82 25.31
CA LYS A 17 3.22 4.84 25.20
C LYS A 17 2.78 3.55 24.53
N VAL A 18 1.57 3.06 24.81
CA VAL A 18 1.02 1.85 24.18
C VAL A 18 0.70 2.10 22.72
N VAL A 19 0.07 3.24 22.42
CA VAL A 19 -0.24 3.66 21.04
C VAL A 19 1.04 3.87 20.25
N SER A 20 2.03 4.57 20.79
CA SER A 20 3.32 4.78 20.11
C SER A 20 4.03 3.47 19.82
N ARG A 21 4.06 2.53 20.77
CA ARG A 21 4.63 1.19 20.55
C ARG A 21 3.86 0.39 19.51
N ALA A 22 2.54 0.50 19.48
CA ALA A 22 1.72 -0.13 18.46
C ALA A 22 2.05 0.47 17.08
N ILE A 23 2.09 1.80 16.97
CA ILE A 23 2.47 2.48 15.74
C ILE A 23 3.89 2.06 15.32
N GLU A 24 4.88 2.04 16.21
CA GLU A 24 6.23 1.56 15.89
C GLU A 24 6.24 0.09 15.43
N ALA A 25 5.51 -0.80 16.11
CA ALA A 25 5.44 -2.21 15.76
C ALA A 25 4.75 -2.48 14.42
N TYR A 26 3.81 -1.61 14.01
CA TYR A 26 3.07 -1.72 12.74
C TYR A 26 3.66 -0.85 11.62
N ALA A 27 4.27 0.29 11.92
CA ALA A 27 4.93 1.17 10.95
C ALA A 27 6.16 0.54 10.32
N VAL A 28 6.79 -0.42 11.02
CA VAL A 28 7.93 -1.19 10.51
C VAL A 28 7.54 -2.23 9.45
N GLN A 29 6.25 -2.49 9.19
CA GLN A 29 5.83 -3.49 8.19
C GLN A 29 5.51 -2.93 6.79
N VAL A 30 5.55 -1.61 6.58
CA VAL A 30 5.56 -1.04 5.21
C VAL A 30 6.64 0.05 5.05
N PRO A 31 7.94 -0.26 5.15
CA PRO A 31 9.00 0.71 4.93
C PRO A 31 9.51 0.60 3.49
N ILE A 32 8.62 0.71 2.51
CA ILE A 32 9.02 1.16 1.18
C ILE A 32 8.18 2.40 0.95
N SER A 33 8.77 3.57 1.16
CA SER A 33 8.22 4.79 0.57
C SER A 33 8.35 4.62 -0.94
N LEU A 34 7.35 3.95 -1.53
CA LEU A 34 7.28 3.73 -2.95
C LEU A 34 7.38 5.10 -3.62
N PRO A 35 8.36 5.31 -4.51
CA PRO A 35 8.46 6.55 -5.25
C PRO A 35 7.10 6.90 -5.85
N LEU A 36 6.68 8.16 -5.84
CA LEU A 36 5.40 8.56 -6.45
C LEU A 36 5.32 8.17 -7.93
N VAL A 37 6.47 8.08 -8.58
CA VAL A 37 6.65 7.62 -9.95
C VAL A 37 7.82 6.65 -10.00
N LEU A 38 7.55 5.43 -10.45
CA LEU A 38 8.56 4.39 -10.61
C LEU A 38 9.27 4.53 -11.96
N ASN A 39 10.59 4.37 -11.93
CA ASN A 39 11.37 4.07 -13.12
C ASN A 39 11.41 2.55 -13.40
N ARG A 40 12.00 2.17 -14.52
CA ARG A 40 12.13 0.76 -14.94
C ARG A 40 12.81 -0.12 -13.88
N ALA A 41 13.94 0.31 -13.33
CA ALA A 41 14.69 -0.48 -12.36
C ALA A 41 13.89 -0.69 -11.08
N GLN A 42 13.32 0.39 -10.55
CA GLN A 42 12.49 0.36 -9.34
C GLN A 42 11.25 -0.52 -9.51
N PHE A 43 10.58 -0.45 -10.66
CA PHE A 43 9.41 -1.29 -10.90
C PHE A 43 9.77 -2.77 -11.05
N MET A 44 10.87 -3.08 -11.74
CA MET A 44 11.33 -4.46 -11.89
C MET A 44 11.78 -5.07 -10.56
N GLU A 45 12.47 -4.29 -9.74
CA GLU A 45 12.88 -4.66 -8.38
C GLU A 45 11.65 -4.85 -7.48
N LEU A 46 10.69 -3.92 -7.54
CA LEU A 46 9.47 -3.96 -6.72
C LEU A 46 8.63 -5.23 -6.97
N LEU A 47 8.45 -5.61 -8.22
CA LEU A 47 7.61 -6.76 -8.58
C LEU A 47 8.38 -8.06 -8.77
N ASP A 48 9.71 -8.01 -8.59
CA ASP A 48 10.62 -9.12 -8.87
C ASP A 48 10.40 -9.75 -10.26
N ILE A 49 10.44 -8.89 -11.30
CA ILE A 49 10.21 -9.32 -12.69
C ILE A 49 11.40 -9.07 -13.60
N SER A 50 11.53 -9.94 -14.59
CA SER A 50 12.58 -9.88 -15.60
C SER A 50 12.35 -8.78 -16.67
N PRO A 51 13.42 -8.32 -17.35
CA PRO A 51 13.34 -7.36 -18.45
C PRO A 51 12.31 -7.69 -19.56
N PRO A 52 12.15 -8.96 -20.00
CA PRO A 52 11.15 -9.31 -21.00
C PRO A 52 9.72 -9.08 -20.50
N LYS A 53 9.42 -9.50 -19.26
CA LYS A 53 8.09 -9.34 -18.66
C LYS A 53 7.76 -7.86 -18.45
N PHE A 54 8.74 -7.05 -18.04
CA PHE A 54 8.59 -5.60 -18.01
C PHE A 54 8.16 -5.04 -19.37
N THR A 55 8.83 -5.45 -20.44
CA THR A 55 8.58 -4.96 -21.79
C THR A 55 7.19 -5.35 -22.30
N GLU A 56 6.75 -6.58 -21.98
CA GLU A 56 5.40 -7.07 -22.24
C GLU A 56 4.34 -6.20 -21.55
N LEU A 57 4.52 -5.92 -20.25
CA LEU A 57 3.60 -5.06 -19.49
C LEU A 57 3.54 -3.64 -20.05
N MET A 58 4.68 -3.04 -20.41
CA MET A 58 4.69 -1.69 -20.98
C MET A 58 3.92 -1.60 -22.31
N LYS A 59 3.81 -2.69 -23.07
CA LYS A 59 3.10 -2.72 -24.36
C LYS A 59 1.59 -2.87 -24.21
N ARG A 60 1.10 -3.22 -23.02
CA ARG A 60 -0.33 -3.35 -22.77
C ARG A 60 -1.02 -1.98 -22.89
N PRO A 61 -2.12 -1.87 -23.64
CA PRO A 61 -2.81 -0.60 -23.86
C PRO A 61 -3.47 -0.04 -22.58
N ASP A 62 -3.81 -0.92 -21.64
CA ASP A 62 -4.45 -0.61 -20.36
C ASP A 62 -3.47 -0.35 -19.21
N PHE A 63 -2.17 -0.61 -19.42
CA PHE A 63 -1.18 -0.51 -18.37
C PHE A 63 -0.75 0.95 -18.12
N PRO A 64 -0.63 1.40 -16.85
CA PRO A 64 -0.45 2.80 -16.50
C PRO A 64 0.99 3.28 -16.69
N VAL A 65 1.40 3.42 -17.95
CA VAL A 65 2.72 3.94 -18.33
C VAL A 65 2.61 5.36 -18.91
N ASN A 66 3.42 6.26 -18.37
CA ASN A 66 3.65 7.60 -18.92
C ASN A 66 4.91 7.58 -19.81
N ARG A 67 4.77 8.02 -21.06
CA ARG A 67 5.86 8.11 -22.05
C ARG A 67 6.30 9.54 -22.38
N GLU A 68 5.61 10.55 -21.85
CA GLU A 68 5.85 11.97 -22.13
C GLU A 68 7.18 12.48 -21.56
N PHE A 69 7.76 11.79 -20.57
CA PHE A 69 9.03 12.15 -19.94
C PHE A 69 10.27 11.58 -20.66
N GLY A 70 10.12 11.15 -21.92
CA GLY A 70 11.15 10.49 -22.73
C GLY A 70 11.39 9.03 -22.36
N ASN A 71 11.72 8.76 -21.09
CA ASN A 71 11.80 7.38 -20.57
C ASN A 71 10.47 6.93 -19.96
N PRO A 72 10.05 5.66 -20.13
CA PRO A 72 8.85 5.14 -19.48
C PRO A 72 8.87 5.36 -17.96
N ARG A 73 7.76 5.85 -17.44
CA ARG A 73 7.52 6.09 -16.01
C ARG A 73 6.16 5.54 -15.61
N ILE A 74 6.05 5.02 -14.40
CA ILE A 74 4.84 4.36 -13.92
C ILE A 74 4.37 5.10 -12.67
N PRO A 75 3.28 5.88 -12.75
CA PRO A 75 2.72 6.54 -11.57
C PRO A 75 2.22 5.50 -10.57
N THR A 76 2.76 5.50 -9.35
CA THR A 76 2.51 4.45 -8.35
C THR A 76 1.04 4.35 -7.98
N GLY A 77 0.36 5.48 -7.82
CA GLY A 77 -1.08 5.49 -7.53
C GLY A 77 -1.92 4.84 -8.64
N LEU A 78 -1.51 4.97 -9.91
CA LEU A 78 -2.20 4.31 -11.02
C LEU A 78 -1.85 2.82 -11.12
N LEU A 79 -0.61 2.45 -10.81
CA LEU A 79 -0.18 1.05 -10.74
C LEU A 79 -1.02 0.28 -9.72
N LEU A 80 -1.17 0.80 -8.50
CA LEU A 80 -1.94 0.15 -7.45
C LEU A 80 -3.41 -0.04 -7.87
N ARG A 81 -4.04 0.99 -8.42
CA ARG A 81 -5.40 0.89 -8.98
C ARG A 81 -5.51 -0.13 -10.11
N TRP A 82 -4.48 -0.22 -10.95
CA TRP A 82 -4.45 -1.19 -12.04
C TRP A 82 -4.32 -2.62 -11.50
N ILE A 83 -3.46 -2.87 -10.51
CA ILE A 83 -3.31 -4.18 -9.85
C ILE A 83 -4.65 -4.60 -9.25
N GLU A 84 -5.32 -3.71 -8.51
CA GLU A 84 -6.64 -3.99 -7.94
C GLU A 84 -7.71 -4.34 -8.98
N LYS A 85 -7.62 -3.81 -10.20
CA LYS A 85 -8.59 -4.07 -11.28
C LYS A 85 -8.28 -5.33 -12.08
N HIS A 86 -7.04 -5.80 -12.03
CA HIS A 86 -6.53 -6.90 -12.87
C HIS A 86 -6.08 -8.11 -12.05
N THR A 87 -6.45 -8.15 -10.78
CA THR A 87 -6.26 -9.31 -9.91
C THR A 87 -7.56 -9.58 -9.15
N ASP A 88 -7.99 -10.85 -9.13
CA ASP A 88 -9.15 -11.27 -8.35
C ASP A 88 -8.81 -11.41 -6.85
N TRP A 89 -7.55 -11.18 -6.49
CA TRP A 89 -7.00 -11.40 -5.15
C TRP A 89 -7.82 -10.72 -4.06
N VAL A 90 -8.28 -9.49 -4.28
CA VAL A 90 -9.10 -8.76 -3.29
C VAL A 90 -10.44 -9.46 -3.06
N GLU A 91 -11.10 -9.94 -4.11
CA GLU A 91 -12.38 -10.64 -4.00
C GLU A 91 -12.21 -12.00 -3.30
N GLU A 92 -11.08 -12.67 -3.55
CA GLU A 92 -10.77 -14.00 -3.01
C GLU A 92 -10.23 -13.97 -1.57
N ASN A 93 -9.55 -12.89 -1.15
CA ASN A 93 -8.75 -12.89 0.08
C ASN A 93 -9.17 -11.82 1.11
N THR A 94 -10.15 -10.97 0.82
CA THR A 94 -10.63 -9.95 1.78
C THR A 94 -12.02 -10.26 2.32
N GLY A 95 -12.33 -9.76 3.52
CA GLY A 95 -13.62 -10.00 4.17
C GLY A 95 -14.76 -9.13 3.62
N GLU A 96 -16.00 -9.60 3.80
CA GLU A 96 -17.22 -8.93 3.31
C GLU A 96 -17.35 -7.47 3.77
N GLY A 97 -16.91 -7.15 4.99
CA GLY A 97 -16.91 -5.78 5.50
C GLY A 97 -15.94 -4.83 4.76
N PHE A 98 -14.85 -5.34 4.20
CA PHE A 98 -13.94 -4.57 3.33
C PHE A 98 -14.58 -4.34 1.95
N LYS A 99 -15.14 -5.40 1.36
CA LYS A 99 -15.83 -5.35 0.05
C LYS A 99 -17.03 -4.38 0.06
N ALA A 100 -17.83 -4.37 1.13
CA ALA A 100 -18.98 -3.49 1.26
C ALA A 100 -18.57 -1.99 1.27
N ARG A 101 -17.53 -1.65 2.03
CA ARG A 101 -16.97 -0.29 2.09
C ARG A 101 -16.41 0.16 0.73
N ARG A 102 -15.75 -0.75 -0.01
CA ARG A 102 -15.23 -0.49 -1.35
C ARG A 102 -16.34 -0.13 -2.34
N LYS A 103 -17.42 -0.91 -2.40
CA LYS A 103 -18.56 -0.66 -3.31
C LYS A 103 -19.16 0.73 -3.11
N HIS A 104 -19.20 1.21 -1.86
CA HIS A 104 -19.75 2.53 -1.53
C HIS A 104 -18.82 3.71 -1.89
N ALA A 105 -17.51 3.47 -2.03
CA ALA A 105 -16.54 4.51 -2.40
C ALA A 105 -16.36 4.66 -3.93
N THR A 106 -16.89 3.73 -4.71
CA THR A 106 -16.75 3.69 -6.19
C THR A 106 -18.07 3.85 -6.95
N GLY A 107 -19.20 3.99 -6.23
CA GLY A 107 -20.49 4.42 -6.77
C GLY A 107 -20.73 5.89 -6.47
#